data_AF-A0A6N9UK67-F1
#
_entry.id   AF-A0A6N9UK67-F1
#
_cell.length_a   1.000
_cell.length_b   1.000
_cell.length_c   1.000
_cell.angle_alpha   90.00
_cell.angle_beta   90.00
_cell.angle_gamma   90.00
#
_symmetry.space_group_name_H-M   'P 1'
#
loop_
_entity.id
_entity.type
_entity.pdbx_description
1 polymer ?
#
loop_
_entity_poly.entity_id
_entity_poly.type
_entity_poly.pdbx_seq_one_letter_code
_entity_poly.pdbx_strand_id
1 'polypeptide(L)' 'MQALRHFYASALLDAGENIKAVSEYMGHADPGMTLRVYAHLMPDSRERARRAIDSVFRYGPEGADGP' A
#
# COMPACT_ATOMS: atom_id res chain seq x y z
N MET A 1 7.83 17.94 18.92
CA MET A 1 7.14 17.99 17.60
C MET A 1 7.24 16.70 16.77
N GLN A 2 8.21 15.81 16.97
CA GLN A 2 8.27 14.55 16.20
C GLN A 2 7.17 13.54 16.57
N ALA A 3 6.78 13.45 17.84
CA ALA A 3 5.79 12.46 18.31
C ALA A 3 4.45 12.52 17.55
N LEU A 4 3.93 13.73 17.27
CA LEU A 4 2.69 13.91 16.51
C LEU A 4 2.82 13.47 15.04
N ARG A 5 3.98 13.74 14.42
CA ARG A 5 4.25 13.25 13.05
C ARG A 5 4.34 11.73 13.01
N HIS A 6 4.99 11.11 13.99
CA HIS A 6 5.06 9.66 14.09
C HIS A 6 3.69 9.04 14.33
N PHE A 7 2.88 9.62 15.23
CA PHE A 7 1.51 9.17 15.45
C PHE A 7 0.65 9.27 14.19
N TYR A 8 0.69 10.42 13.51
CA TYR A 8 -0.05 10.65 12.27
C TYR A 8 0.31 9.65 11.16
N ALA A 9 1.61 9.45 10.91
CA ALA A 9 2.07 8.48 9.92
C ALA A 9 1.66 7.05 10.28
N SER A 10 1.78 6.68 11.56
CA SER A 10 1.44 5.34 12.04
C SER A 10 -0.05 5.04 11.87
N ALA A 11 -0.92 5.98 12.26
CA ALA A 11 -2.36 5.82 12.15
C ALA A 11 -2.83 5.68 10.69
N LEU A 12 -2.25 6.44 9.75
CA LEU A 12 -2.60 6.33 8.34
C LEU A 12 -2.13 5.00 7.74
N LEU A 13 -0.90 4.57 8.05
CA LEU A 13 -0.38 3.30 7.53
C LEU A 13 -1.10 2.09 8.09
N ASP A 14 -1.51 2.13 9.36
CA ASP A 14 -2.35 1.11 9.99
C ASP A 14 -3.74 1.02 9.32
N ALA A 15 -4.31 2.17 8.92
CA ALA A 15 -5.53 2.22 8.12
C ALA A 15 -5.35 1.73 6.66
N GLY A 16 -4.12 1.39 6.25
CA GLY A 16 -3.81 0.87 4.93
C GLY A 16 -3.53 1.95 3.87
N GLU A 17 -3.27 3.19 4.27
CA GLU A 17 -2.94 4.25 3.33
C GLU A 17 -1.64 4.03 2.58
N ASN A 18 -1.54 4.70 1.42
CA ASN A 18 -0.35 4.62 0.59
C ASN A 18 0.82 5.41 1.21
N ILE A 19 1.98 4.77 1.36
CA ILE A 19 3.23 5.39 1.88
C ILE A 19 3.64 6.67 1.11
N LYS A 20 3.37 6.75 -0.20
CA LYS A 20 3.60 7.94 -1.02
C LYS A 20 2.64 9.07 -0.65
N ALA A 21 1.36 8.77 -0.44
CA ALA A 21 0.37 9.76 -0.02
C ALA A 21 0.69 10.30 1.39
N VAL A 22 1.03 9.40 2.33
CA VAL A 22 1.50 9.80 3.67
C VAL A 22 2.73 10.71 3.57
N SER A 23 3.68 10.38 2.68
CA SER A 23 4.86 11.21 2.44
C SER A 23 4.52 12.62 1.93
N GLU A 24 3.54 12.73 1.03
CA GLU A 24 3.06 14.01 0.48
C GLU A 24 2.37 14.85 1.56
N TYR A 25 1.52 14.24 2.39
CA TYR A 25 0.85 14.93 3.51
C TYR A 25 1.83 15.49 4.53
N MET A 26 2.96 14.80 4.72
CA MET A 26 4.04 15.26 5.59
C MET A 26 4.96 16.32 4.95
N GLY A 27 4.79 16.59 3.64
CA GLY A 27 5.61 17.52 2.88
C GLY A 27 7.03 17.01 2.61
N HIS A 28 7.24 15.69 2.61
CA HIS A 28 8.55 15.13 2.29
C HIS A 28 8.77 15.14 0.77
N ALA A 29 9.83 15.82 0.33
CA ALA A 29 10.25 15.87 -1.07
C ALA A 29 10.70 14.50 -1.61
N ASP A 30 11.22 13.64 -0.73
CA ASP A 30 11.64 12.27 -1.06
C ASP A 30 10.77 11.25 -0.29
N PRO A 31 9.90 10.49 -0.97
CA PRO A 31 9.16 9.38 -0.39
C PRO A 31 10.05 8.29 0.21
N GLY A 32 11.30 8.16 -0.24
CA GLY A 32 12.28 7.24 0.32
C GLY A 32 12.63 7.55 1.77
N MET A 33 12.51 8.80 2.23
CA MET A 33 12.63 9.14 3.65
C MET A 33 11.50 8.51 4.47
N THR A 34 10.25 8.70 4.04
CA THR A 34 9.05 8.14 4.70
C THR A 34 9.10 6.62 4.73
N LEU A 35 9.47 6.00 3.61
CA LEU A 35 9.60 4.55 3.50
C LEU A 35 10.63 3.99 4.49
N ARG A 36 11.82 4.58 4.57
CA ARG A 36 12.87 4.13 5.49
C ARG A 36 12.43 4.16 6.96
N VAL A 37 11.61 5.14 7.34
CA VAL A 37 11.17 5.32 8.73
C VAL A 37 9.98 4.41 9.05
N TYR A 38 9.01 4.28 8.15
CA TYR A 38 7.71 3.69 8.47
C TYR A 38 7.37 2.39 7.76
N ALA A 39 8.23 1.85 6.87
CA ALA A 39 7.94 0.60 6.16
C ALA A 39 7.60 -0.58 7.08
N HIS A 40 8.15 -0.61 8.29
CA HIS A 40 7.89 -1.67 9.28
C HIS A 40 6.45 -1.65 9.85
N LEU A 41 5.71 -0.55 9.67
CA LEU A 41 4.31 -0.45 10.08
C LEU A 41 3.35 -0.96 9.01
N MET A 42 3.84 -1.18 7.79
CA MET A 42 3.00 -1.63 6.69
C MET A 42 2.65 -3.12 6.89
N PRO A 43 1.37 -3.50 6.81
CA PRO A 43 0.97 -4.90 6.91
C PRO A 43 1.52 -5.70 5.71
N ASP A 44 1.95 -6.93 5.97
CA ASP A 44 2.44 -7.83 4.91
C ASP A 44 1.38 -7.94 3.79
N SER A 45 1.78 -7.55 2.59
CA SER A 45 0.93 -7.52 1.42
C SER A 45 1.07 -8.75 0.54
N ARG A 46 1.95 -9.71 0.87
CA ARG A 46 2.31 -10.82 -0.02
C ARG A 46 1.09 -11.65 -0.47
N GLU A 47 0.24 -12.06 0.47
CA GLU A 47 -0.93 -12.86 0.15
C GLU A 47 -2.01 -12.04 -0.58
N ARG A 48 -2.20 -10.75 -0.22
CA ARG A 48 -3.09 -9.85 -0.98
C ARG A 48 -2.62 -9.65 -2.41
N ALA A 49 -1.32 -9.43 -2.61
CA ALA A 49 -0.73 -9.27 -3.93
C ALA A 49 -0.90 -10.55 -4.76
N ARG A 50 -0.66 -11.73 -4.15
CA ARG A 50 -0.89 -13.02 -4.80
C ARG A 50 -2.34 -13.17 -5.25
N ARG A 51 -3.30 -12.89 -4.37
CA ARG A 51 -4.74 -12.97 -4.69
C ARG A 51 -5.16 -11.98 -5.77
N ALA A 52 -4.64 -10.76 -5.74
CA ALA A 52 -4.94 -9.74 -6.75
C ALA A 52 -4.53 -10.23 -8.15
N ILE A 53 -3.31 -10.76 -8.28
CA ILE A 53 -2.82 -11.32 -9.55
C ILE A 53 -3.61 -12.57 -9.96
N ASP A 54 -3.88 -13.49 -9.04
CA ASP A 54 -4.69 -14.69 -9.30
C ASP A 54 -6.09 -14.36 -9.83
N SER A 55 -6.72 -13.30 -9.30
CA SER A 55 -8.04 -12.85 -9.76
C SER A 55 -8.07 -12.37 -11.21
N VAL A 56 -6.98 -11.72 -11.66
CA VAL A 56 -6.86 -11.22 -13.05
C VAL A 56 -6.77 -12.39 -14.02
N PHE A 57 -6.02 -13.44 -13.67
CA PHE A 57 -5.87 -14.61 -14.53
C PHE A 57 -7.07 -15.56 -14.48
N ARG A 58 -7.78 -15.64 -13.35
CA ARG A 58 -9.02 -16.44 -13.23
C ARG A 58 -10.18 -15.89 -14.06
N TYR A 59 -10.14 -14.59 -14.38
CA TYR A 59 -11.11 -13.93 -15.27
C TYR A 59 -10.61 -13.83 -16.73
N GLY A 60 -9.63 -14.66 -17.11
CA GLY A 60 -9.25 -14.86 -18.51
C GLY A 60 -10.46 -15.32 -19.37
N PRO A 61 -10.46 -15.04 -20.68
CA PRO A 61 -11.65 -15.08 -21.54
C PRO A 61 -12.06 -16.52 -21.88
N GLU A 62 -12.59 -17.26 -20.92
CA GLU A 62 -13.09 -18.63 -21.09
C GLU A 62 -14.62 -18.67 -20.92
N GLY A 63 -15.28 -17.62 -21.39
CA GLY A 63 -16.74 -17.50 -21.49
C GLY A 63 -17.23 -17.25 -22.93
N ALA A 64 -16.37 -17.37 -23.93
CA ALA A 64 -16.74 -17.34 -25.34
C ALA A 64 -16.71 -18.75 -25.94
N ASP A 65 -17.37 -19.69 -25.26
CA ASP A 65 -17.87 -20.90 -25.92
C ASP A 65 -19.01 -20.47 -26.85
N GLY A 66 -18.66 -20.21 -28.11
CA GLY A 66 -19.60 -20.13 -29.23
C GLY A 66 -19.56 -21.44 -30.02
N PRO A 67 -20.68 -21.84 -30.65
CA PRO A 67 -21.00 -23.22 -31.06
C PRO A 67 -20.07 -23.83 -32.12
#